data_AF-A0A957YLN0-F1
#
_entry.id   AF-A0A957YLN0-F1
#
_cell.length_a   1.000
_cell.length_b   1.000
_cell.length_c   1.000
_cell.angle_alpha   90.00
_cell.angle_beta   90.00
_cell.angle_gamma   90.00
#
_symmetry.space_group_name_H-M   'P 1'
#
loop_
_entity.id
_entity.type
_entity.pdbx_description
1 polymer ?
#
loop_
_entity_poly.entity_id
_entity_poly.type
_entity_poly.pdbx_seq_one_letter_code
_entity_poly.pdbx_strand_id
1 'polypeptide(L)'
;MGKVLTYRPLADALQTDVIVLGAMNGTDLARAIEFEPEVKTVATWASLVDRILADVGDDPGQLPLLEFALTQLWRRQSGGHLTKTAYQAIGRVPGAVTRYAEQVYAGLSSIQQHQARHIFTQLVQPGAGTEDTRRVACAAELEADWSLVQHLADRRLVITNQDAGGGETVEIVHEALIQNWQRLRRWMEIDRSFRTWQERLRTALNQWQVTEWDEGGLLRGATLAEAEEWLTQRADNLSPNEQDFILRSVSLRQQQQATAEVERQRQLAHARTLAETERQRAETERLRATEQAQAATQLRRRAWGLGAALILLLLAIMAALIFNQNVRILERQVWTAGERRATAEFLADLAEQKQVAAVATAGAAEATAGAADSAAKVAATGIALAVAAEKVADLARQEAENDRDTVFETQQAAMAARDIARNLQLSAEQARAKSDAARRTAVANEAVARSAEQLAVQAQETAQANRDIAQTRRVEAEVAMQEAQAALATAE
;
A
#
# COMPACT_ATOMS: atom_id res chain seq x y z
N MET A 1 41.70 29.83 -18.86
CA MET A 1 42.40 30.80 -17.99
C MET A 1 41.56 31.37 -16.83
N GLY A 2 40.23 31.47 -16.91
CA GLY A 2 39.43 32.16 -15.88
C GLY A 2 39.57 31.67 -14.42
N LYS A 3 39.77 30.37 -14.18
CA LYS A 3 39.97 29.81 -12.82
C LYS A 3 41.42 29.91 -12.29
N VAL A 4 42.38 30.20 -13.17
CA VAL A 4 43.81 30.23 -12.82
C VAL A 4 44.14 31.55 -12.09
N LEU A 5 43.49 32.64 -12.49
CA LEU A 5 43.68 33.97 -11.91
C LEU A 5 43.04 34.13 -10.52
N THR A 6 42.14 33.23 -10.12
CA THR A 6 41.54 33.21 -8.77
C THR A 6 42.48 32.67 -7.69
N TYR A 7 43.55 31.95 -8.05
CA TYR A 7 44.55 31.47 -7.09
C TYR A 7 45.78 32.40 -7.10
N ARG A 8 45.88 33.25 -6.05
CA ARG A 8 46.83 34.37 -6.01
C ARG A 8 48.31 33.99 -6.24
N PRO A 9 48.85 32.93 -5.62
CA PRO A 9 50.26 32.55 -5.84
C PRO A 9 50.55 32.19 -7.30
N LEU A 10 49.61 31.55 -7.99
CA LEU A 10 49.76 31.19 -9.39
C LEU A 10 49.54 32.39 -10.31
N ALA A 11 48.64 33.32 -9.96
CA ALA A 11 48.48 34.58 -10.66
C ALA A 11 49.75 35.44 -10.60
N ASP A 12 50.39 35.53 -9.43
CA ASP A 12 51.65 36.27 -9.24
C ASP A 12 52.80 35.59 -9.99
N ALA A 13 52.89 34.25 -9.97
CA ALA A 13 53.90 33.50 -10.73
C ALA A 13 53.77 33.70 -12.25
N LEU A 14 52.55 33.81 -12.77
CA LEU A 14 52.27 34.08 -14.18
C LEU A 14 52.64 35.51 -14.61
N GLN A 15 52.93 36.44 -13.68
CA GLN A 15 53.35 37.80 -14.03
C GLN A 15 54.85 37.92 -14.30
N THR A 16 55.67 37.04 -13.73
CA THR A 16 57.14 37.17 -13.76
C THR A 16 57.80 36.44 -14.93
N ASP A 17 57.40 35.20 -15.24
CA ASP A 17 58.10 34.36 -16.23
C ASP A 17 57.16 33.37 -16.95
N VAL A 18 56.33 33.87 -17.88
CA VAL A 18 55.51 33.02 -18.76
C VAL A 18 56.11 33.00 -20.15
N ILE A 19 56.76 31.88 -20.48
CA ILE A 19 57.12 31.56 -21.86
C ILE A 19 55.96 30.78 -22.46
N VAL A 20 55.25 31.41 -23.40
CA VAL A 20 54.17 30.74 -24.15
C VAL A 20 54.82 29.86 -25.22
N LEU A 21 54.83 28.56 -24.98
CA LEU A 21 55.22 27.56 -25.99
C LEU A 21 54.00 27.27 -26.88
N GLY A 22 53.97 27.85 -28.07
CA GLY A 22 52.99 27.53 -29.10
C GLY A 22 53.25 26.15 -29.72
N ALA A 23 52.24 25.58 -30.39
CA ALA A 23 52.43 24.40 -31.22
C ALA A 23 53.46 24.69 -32.33
N MET A 24 54.29 23.71 -32.66
CA MET A 24 55.21 23.83 -33.80
C MET A 24 54.40 24.03 -35.08
N ASN A 25 54.71 25.06 -35.84
CA ASN A 25 54.16 25.22 -37.20
C ASN A 25 54.85 24.23 -38.16
N GLY A 26 54.33 24.10 -39.38
CA GLY A 26 54.89 23.19 -40.38
C GLY A 26 56.38 23.39 -40.68
N THR A 27 56.89 24.62 -40.55
CA THR A 27 58.34 24.91 -40.77
C THR A 27 59.18 24.41 -39.59
N ASP A 28 58.70 24.58 -38.37
CA ASP A 28 59.38 24.08 -37.16
C ASP A 28 59.35 22.55 -37.11
N LEU A 29 58.23 21.94 -37.51
CA LEU A 29 58.11 20.49 -37.68
C LEU A 29 59.06 19.96 -38.75
N ALA A 30 59.14 20.62 -39.92
CA ALA A 30 60.07 20.24 -40.97
C ALA A 30 61.52 20.24 -40.46
N ARG A 31 61.92 21.33 -39.78
CA ARG A 31 63.26 21.46 -39.18
C ARG A 31 63.54 20.39 -38.12
N ALA A 32 62.53 20.01 -37.34
CA ALA A 32 62.66 18.94 -36.34
C ALA A 32 62.81 17.55 -36.97
N ILE A 33 62.12 17.30 -38.10
CA ILE A 33 62.20 16.03 -38.84
C ILE A 33 63.54 15.92 -39.61
N GLU A 34 64.00 17.04 -40.18
CA GLU A 34 65.17 17.11 -41.04
C GLU A 34 66.53 17.06 -40.31
N PHE A 35 66.56 16.61 -39.04
CA PHE A 35 67.78 16.56 -38.23
C PHE A 35 68.97 16.01 -39.04
N GLU A 36 70.01 16.83 -39.12
CA GLU A 36 71.07 16.85 -40.14
C GLU A 36 71.66 15.46 -40.46
N PRO A 37 71.22 14.79 -41.55
CA PRO A 37 71.90 13.61 -42.04
C PRO A 37 72.98 14.08 -43.01
N GLU A 38 74.25 13.91 -42.63
CA GLU A 38 75.40 13.97 -43.55
C GLU A 38 75.27 13.00 -44.76
N VAL A 39 74.22 12.18 -44.82
CA VAL A 39 73.96 11.22 -45.90
C VAL A 39 72.92 11.77 -46.88
N LYS A 40 73.43 12.52 -47.86
CA LYS A 40 72.70 13.03 -49.03
C LYS A 40 72.21 11.90 -49.94
N THR A 41 70.89 11.75 -50.08
CA THR A 41 70.23 11.46 -51.38
C THR A 41 68.87 12.19 -51.44
N VAL A 42 68.87 13.34 -52.14
CA VAL A 42 68.06 14.53 -51.83
C VAL A 42 66.65 14.58 -52.48
N ALA A 43 66.28 13.70 -53.41
CA ALA A 43 64.96 13.80 -54.07
C ALA A 43 63.83 13.03 -53.34
N THR A 44 64.14 11.87 -52.77
CA THR A 44 63.17 10.98 -52.11
C THR A 44 62.84 11.40 -50.68
N TRP A 45 63.78 12.04 -49.98
CA TRP A 45 63.62 12.50 -48.61
C TRP A 45 62.71 13.74 -48.51
N ALA A 46 62.98 14.79 -49.29
CA ALA A 46 62.16 16.00 -49.28
C ALA A 46 60.67 15.68 -49.56
N SER A 47 60.41 14.88 -50.60
CA SER A 47 59.05 14.46 -50.93
C SER A 47 58.43 13.43 -49.96
N LEU A 48 59.21 12.88 -49.03
CA LEU A 48 58.72 12.09 -47.90
C LEU A 48 58.42 13.00 -46.71
N VAL A 49 59.25 13.99 -46.41
CA VAL A 49 59.01 15.02 -45.39
C VAL A 49 57.72 15.78 -45.69
N ASP A 50 57.53 16.25 -46.93
CA ASP A 50 56.28 16.91 -47.35
C ASP A 50 55.05 16.04 -47.07
N ARG A 51 55.17 14.74 -47.32
CA ARG A 51 54.10 13.78 -47.07
C ARG A 51 53.86 13.59 -45.58
N ILE A 52 54.91 13.48 -44.78
CA ILE A 52 54.82 13.35 -43.32
C ILE A 52 54.14 14.59 -42.74
N LEU A 53 54.55 15.80 -43.13
CA LEU A 53 53.94 17.06 -42.70
C LEU A 53 52.46 17.13 -43.07
N ALA A 54 52.10 16.73 -44.30
CA ALA A 54 50.71 16.66 -44.73
C ALA A 54 49.87 15.63 -43.93
N ASP A 55 50.48 14.53 -43.49
CA ASP A 55 49.81 13.49 -42.69
C ASP A 55 49.74 13.83 -41.19
N VAL A 56 50.57 14.77 -40.69
CA VAL A 56 50.54 15.30 -39.32
C VAL A 56 49.40 16.32 -39.15
N GLY A 57 49.23 17.24 -40.11
CA GLY A 57 48.22 18.29 -40.03
C GLY A 57 48.44 19.28 -38.88
N ASP A 58 47.38 19.98 -38.48
CA ASP A 58 47.42 21.03 -37.43
C ASP A 58 46.75 20.60 -36.10
N ASP A 59 46.42 19.31 -35.94
CA ASP A 59 45.68 18.83 -34.77
C ASP A 59 46.57 18.84 -33.50
N PRO A 60 46.02 19.27 -32.34
CA PRO A 60 46.70 19.15 -31.06
C PRO A 60 47.03 17.69 -30.73
N GLY A 61 48.28 17.40 -30.34
CA GLY A 61 48.70 16.05 -29.92
C GLY A 61 49.28 15.16 -31.03
N GLN A 62 49.53 15.69 -32.22
CA GLN A 62 50.14 14.94 -33.33
C GLN A 62 51.67 14.73 -33.18
N LEU A 63 52.34 15.54 -32.34
CA LEU A 63 53.79 15.44 -32.10
C LEU A 63 54.23 14.07 -31.54
N PRO A 64 53.59 13.52 -30.49
CA PRO A 64 53.87 12.15 -30.05
C PRO A 64 53.64 11.09 -31.13
N LEU A 65 52.60 11.23 -31.96
CA LEU A 65 52.34 10.31 -33.06
C LEU A 65 53.40 10.40 -34.15
N LEU A 66 53.86 11.62 -34.45
CA LEU A 66 54.96 11.86 -35.37
C LEU A 66 56.26 11.23 -34.87
N GLU A 67 56.63 11.44 -33.59
CA GLU A 67 57.80 10.80 -32.97
C GLU A 67 57.73 9.27 -33.07
N PHE A 68 56.56 8.71 -32.76
CA PHE A 68 56.35 7.28 -32.86
C PHE A 68 56.49 6.78 -34.30
N ALA A 69 55.85 7.45 -35.26
CA ALA A 69 55.90 7.10 -36.68
C ALA A 69 57.33 7.18 -37.23
N LEU A 70 58.08 8.23 -36.89
CA LEU A 70 59.49 8.38 -37.28
C LEU A 70 60.36 7.28 -36.65
N THR A 71 60.13 6.94 -35.38
CA THR A 71 60.83 5.84 -34.71
C THR A 71 60.57 4.50 -35.39
N GLN A 72 59.31 4.21 -35.76
CA GLN A 72 58.98 2.98 -36.50
C GLN A 72 59.55 2.98 -37.92
N LEU A 73 59.55 4.15 -38.58
CA LEU A 73 60.13 4.32 -39.91
C LEU A 73 61.64 4.07 -39.88
N TRP A 74 62.34 4.61 -38.89
CA TRP A 74 63.77 4.41 -38.67
C TRP A 74 64.12 2.95 -38.44
N ARG A 75 63.32 2.22 -37.64
CA ARG A 75 63.51 0.77 -37.44
C ARG A 75 63.37 -0.05 -38.72
N ARG A 76 62.69 0.47 -39.73
CA ARG A 76 62.52 -0.17 -41.06
C ARG A 76 63.46 0.41 -42.12
N GLN A 77 64.48 1.17 -41.71
CA GLN A 77 65.48 1.66 -42.65
C GLN A 77 66.22 0.50 -43.32
N SER A 78 66.57 0.69 -44.59
CA SER A 78 67.42 -0.26 -45.32
C SER A 78 68.67 0.48 -45.78
N GLY A 79 69.84 0.04 -45.31
CA GLY A 79 71.12 0.69 -45.64
C GLY A 79 71.20 2.16 -45.21
N GLY A 80 70.51 2.55 -44.13
CA GLY A 80 70.44 3.96 -43.69
C GLY A 80 69.41 4.82 -44.41
N HIS A 81 68.61 4.23 -45.32
CA HIS A 81 67.61 4.97 -46.09
C HIS A 81 66.19 4.76 -45.58
N LEU A 82 65.47 5.87 -45.41
CA LEU A 82 64.02 5.90 -45.17
C LEU A 82 63.28 6.02 -46.48
N THR A 83 62.27 5.15 -46.69
CA THR A 83 61.56 5.07 -47.97
C THR A 83 60.07 5.35 -47.80
N LYS A 84 59.44 5.89 -48.86
CA LYS A 84 57.98 6.06 -48.93
C LYS A 84 57.24 4.73 -48.75
N THR A 85 57.80 3.64 -49.28
CA THR A 85 57.23 2.29 -49.11
C THR A 85 57.24 1.86 -47.65
N ALA A 86 58.35 2.05 -46.93
CA ALA A 86 58.42 1.76 -45.49
C ALA A 86 57.44 2.64 -44.70
N TYR A 87 57.33 3.93 -45.05
CA TYR A 87 56.38 4.85 -44.43
C TYR A 87 54.91 4.44 -44.65
N GLN A 88 54.56 3.99 -45.86
CA GLN A 88 53.24 3.42 -46.13
C GLN A 88 53.01 2.11 -45.38
N ALA A 89 54.04 1.26 -45.28
CA ALA A 89 53.95 -0.04 -44.60
C ALA A 89 53.71 0.10 -43.09
N ILE A 90 54.28 1.12 -42.44
CA ILE A 90 53.95 1.43 -41.05
C ILE A 90 52.57 2.08 -40.90
N GLY A 91 51.90 2.47 -41.98
CA GLY A 91 50.56 3.05 -41.93
C GLY A 91 50.54 4.57 -41.89
N ARG A 92 51.65 5.24 -42.22
CA ARG A 92 51.83 6.70 -42.13
C ARG A 92 51.64 7.21 -40.70
N VAL A 93 51.65 8.53 -40.47
CA VAL A 93 51.50 9.09 -39.11
C VAL A 93 50.21 8.62 -38.42
N PRO A 94 49.01 8.71 -39.05
CA PRO A 94 47.76 8.35 -38.35
C PRO A 94 47.63 6.85 -38.03
N GLY A 95 48.25 5.99 -38.83
CA GLY A 95 48.13 4.54 -38.71
C GLY A 95 49.33 3.85 -38.05
N ALA A 96 50.42 4.58 -37.75
CA ALA A 96 51.65 4.00 -37.20
C ALA A 96 51.40 3.25 -35.89
N VAL A 97 50.73 3.91 -34.94
CA VAL A 97 50.48 3.37 -33.62
C VAL A 97 49.50 2.18 -33.67
N THR A 98 48.48 2.26 -34.51
CA THR A 98 47.44 1.21 -34.60
C THR A 98 47.94 -0.05 -35.32
N ARG A 99 48.73 0.10 -36.39
CA ARG A 99 49.36 -1.04 -37.06
C ARG A 99 50.39 -1.72 -36.16
N TYR A 100 51.15 -0.93 -35.41
CA TYR A 100 52.09 -1.47 -34.44
C TYR A 100 51.36 -2.24 -33.33
N ALA A 101 50.27 -1.69 -32.78
CA ALA A 101 49.44 -2.38 -31.79
C ALA A 101 48.84 -3.69 -32.33
N GLU A 102 48.31 -3.72 -33.56
CA GLU A 102 47.84 -4.96 -34.19
C GLU A 102 48.98 -5.97 -34.39
N GLN A 103 50.18 -5.53 -34.78
CA GLN A 103 51.34 -6.41 -34.93
C GLN A 103 51.76 -7.03 -33.59
N VAL A 104 51.82 -6.23 -32.52
CA VAL A 104 52.14 -6.73 -31.17
C VAL A 104 51.06 -7.70 -30.70
N TYR A 105 49.78 -7.33 -30.84
CA TYR A 105 48.65 -8.19 -30.47
C TYR A 105 48.64 -9.51 -31.23
N ALA A 106 48.89 -9.50 -32.54
CA ALA A 106 48.93 -10.71 -33.37
C ALA A 106 50.09 -11.65 -32.99
N GLY A 107 51.15 -11.13 -32.35
CA GLY A 107 52.26 -11.92 -31.82
C GLY A 107 51.98 -12.57 -30.45
N LEU A 108 50.89 -12.19 -29.78
CA LEU A 108 50.51 -12.76 -28.49
C LEU A 108 49.85 -14.13 -28.65
N SER A 109 50.07 -15.01 -27.66
CA SER A 109 49.32 -16.29 -27.56
C SER A 109 47.83 -16.04 -27.35
N SER A 110 46.98 -17.05 -27.57
CA SER A 110 45.52 -16.92 -27.37
C SER A 110 45.15 -16.47 -25.95
N ILE A 111 45.86 -16.99 -24.94
CA ILE A 111 45.68 -16.60 -23.53
C ILE A 111 46.07 -15.13 -23.35
N GLN A 112 47.25 -14.73 -23.83
CA GLN A 112 47.71 -13.34 -23.75
C GLN A 112 46.83 -12.37 -24.54
N GLN A 113 46.19 -12.82 -25.63
CA GLN A 113 45.24 -12.01 -26.37
C GLN A 113 43.97 -11.71 -25.56
N HIS A 114 43.48 -12.68 -24.78
CA HIS A 114 42.36 -12.48 -23.86
C HIS A 114 42.75 -11.52 -22.73
N GLN A 115 43.94 -11.70 -22.15
CA GLN A 115 44.49 -10.79 -21.14
C GLN A 115 44.71 -9.37 -21.70
N ALA A 116 45.24 -9.24 -22.92
CA ALA A 116 45.42 -7.95 -23.57
C ALA A 116 44.09 -7.22 -23.77
N ARG A 117 43.02 -7.94 -24.19
CA ARG A 117 41.68 -7.36 -24.24
C ARG A 117 41.27 -6.84 -22.86
N HIS A 118 41.45 -7.63 -21.81
CA HIS A 118 41.12 -7.21 -20.45
C HIS A 118 41.90 -5.97 -20.01
N ILE A 119 43.23 -5.98 -20.17
CA ILE A 119 44.09 -4.83 -19.85
C ILE A 119 43.60 -3.58 -20.59
N PHE A 120 43.51 -3.62 -21.93
CA PHE A 120 43.17 -2.42 -22.69
C PHE A 120 41.76 -1.90 -22.39
N THR A 121 40.77 -2.75 -22.10
CA THR A 121 39.44 -2.27 -21.71
C THR A 121 39.43 -1.64 -20.32
N GLN A 122 40.27 -2.11 -19.39
CA GLN A 122 40.43 -1.53 -18.04
C GLN A 122 41.16 -0.17 -18.05
N LEU A 123 41.97 0.09 -19.08
CA LEU A 123 42.71 1.36 -19.28
C LEU A 123 41.92 2.41 -20.06
N VAL A 124 40.65 2.14 -20.39
CA VAL A 124 39.77 3.08 -21.07
C VAL A 124 38.58 3.41 -20.18
N GLN A 125 38.28 4.70 -20.08
CA GLN A 125 37.09 5.24 -19.45
C GLN A 125 36.06 5.58 -20.54
N PRO A 126 34.87 4.95 -20.52
CA PRO A 126 33.81 5.27 -21.46
C PRO A 126 33.33 6.72 -21.30
N GLY A 127 33.22 7.45 -22.41
CA GLY A 127 32.63 8.79 -22.43
C GLY A 127 31.11 8.76 -22.26
N ALA A 128 30.56 9.67 -21.45
CA ALA A 128 29.11 9.84 -21.27
C ALA A 128 28.54 10.76 -22.35
N GLY A 129 28.50 10.28 -23.60
CA GLY A 129 28.13 11.08 -24.78
C GLY A 129 29.29 11.88 -25.38
N THR A 130 30.50 11.66 -24.85
CA THR A 130 31.78 12.16 -25.39
C THR A 130 32.62 11.00 -25.90
N GLU A 131 33.79 11.30 -26.47
CA GLU A 131 34.79 10.28 -26.80
C GLU A 131 35.25 9.52 -25.54
N ASP A 132 35.64 8.27 -25.73
CA ASP A 132 36.29 7.47 -24.69
C ASP A 132 37.68 8.04 -24.42
N THR A 133 38.09 8.06 -23.15
CA THR A 133 39.35 8.65 -22.71
C THR A 133 40.26 7.62 -22.04
N ARG A 134 41.57 7.86 -22.03
CA ARG A 134 42.49 7.05 -21.20
C ARG A 134 42.16 7.12 -19.72
N ARG A 135 42.41 6.01 -19.02
CA ARG A 135 42.30 5.85 -17.58
C ARG A 135 43.61 5.32 -17.01
N VAL A 136 43.98 5.82 -15.83
CA VAL A 136 45.08 5.26 -15.02
C VAL A 136 44.51 4.14 -14.14
N ALA A 137 45.06 2.94 -14.25
CA ALA A 137 44.69 1.79 -13.41
C ALA A 137 45.81 1.46 -12.42
N CYS A 138 45.46 1.03 -11.21
CA CYS A 138 46.44 0.55 -10.23
C CYS A 138 46.86 -0.89 -10.53
N ALA A 139 48.08 -1.28 -10.16
CA ALA A 139 48.58 -2.64 -10.36
C ALA A 139 47.70 -3.72 -9.70
N ALA A 140 47.11 -3.41 -8.54
CA ALA A 140 46.18 -4.30 -7.84
C ALA A 140 44.91 -4.63 -8.65
N GLU A 141 44.53 -3.80 -9.63
CA GLU A 141 43.38 -4.07 -10.51
C GLU A 141 43.72 -5.09 -11.62
N LEU A 142 45.01 -5.23 -11.95
CA LEU A 142 45.52 -6.02 -13.05
C LEU A 142 46.59 -7.02 -12.59
N GLU A 143 46.54 -7.45 -11.33
CA GLU A 143 47.56 -8.29 -10.71
C GLU A 143 47.80 -9.59 -11.50
N ALA A 144 46.72 -10.26 -11.91
CA ALA A 144 46.78 -11.47 -12.72
C ALA A 144 47.40 -11.25 -14.12
N ASP A 145 47.33 -10.03 -14.64
CA ASP A 145 47.76 -9.66 -15.98
C ASP A 145 49.05 -8.82 -15.99
N TRP A 146 49.66 -8.59 -14.82
CA TRP A 146 50.77 -7.63 -14.65
C TRP A 146 52.02 -7.99 -15.47
N SER A 147 52.31 -9.30 -15.59
CA SER A 147 53.42 -9.76 -16.44
C SER A 147 53.24 -9.38 -17.91
N LEU A 148 52.00 -9.38 -18.41
CA LEU A 148 51.68 -8.92 -19.76
C LEU A 148 51.68 -7.39 -19.84
N VAL A 149 51.26 -6.68 -18.78
CA VAL A 149 51.40 -5.22 -18.70
C VAL A 149 52.86 -4.80 -18.89
N GLN A 150 53.80 -5.45 -18.21
CA GLN A 150 55.24 -5.19 -18.37
C GLN A 150 55.69 -5.45 -19.81
N HIS A 151 55.26 -6.55 -20.42
CA HIS A 151 55.56 -6.84 -21.82
C HIS A 151 54.98 -5.77 -22.78
N LEU A 152 53.77 -5.27 -22.53
CA LEU A 152 53.16 -4.20 -23.32
C LEU A 152 53.86 -2.86 -23.11
N ALA A 153 54.41 -2.62 -21.91
CA ALA A 153 55.22 -1.45 -21.58
C ALA A 153 56.56 -1.45 -22.32
N ASP A 154 57.24 -2.60 -22.41
CA ASP A 154 58.46 -2.77 -23.22
C ASP A 154 58.22 -2.45 -24.71
N ARG A 155 56.98 -2.68 -25.17
CA ARG A 155 56.52 -2.34 -26.53
C ARG A 155 56.00 -0.90 -26.64
N ARG A 156 55.95 -0.13 -25.56
CA ARG A 156 55.40 1.24 -25.51
C ARG A 156 53.93 1.33 -25.96
N LEU A 157 53.12 0.32 -25.66
CA LEU A 157 51.66 0.39 -25.84
C LEU A 157 50.97 0.90 -24.58
N VAL A 158 51.56 0.62 -23.42
CA VAL A 158 51.20 1.17 -22.12
C VAL A 158 52.42 1.80 -21.46
N ILE A 159 52.22 2.68 -20.50
CA ILE A 159 53.28 3.21 -19.64
C ILE A 159 52.96 2.84 -18.20
N THR A 160 54.01 2.50 -17.44
CA THR A 160 53.90 2.26 -16.01
C THR A 160 54.53 3.42 -15.24
N ASN A 161 53.87 3.86 -14.16
CA ASN A 161 54.31 4.94 -13.29
C ASN A 161 54.13 4.52 -11.83
N GLN A 162 54.62 5.33 -10.89
CA GLN A 162 54.30 5.19 -9.47
C GLN A 162 53.39 6.33 -9.03
N ASP A 163 52.36 6.02 -8.25
CA ASP A 163 51.51 7.03 -7.62
C ASP A 163 52.20 7.67 -6.40
N ALA A 164 51.55 8.67 -5.81
CA ALA A 164 52.07 9.36 -4.63
C ALA A 164 52.19 8.46 -3.38
N GLY A 165 51.50 7.30 -3.37
CA GLY A 165 51.57 6.28 -2.32
C GLY A 165 52.61 5.19 -2.59
N GLY A 166 53.35 5.26 -3.71
CA GLY A 166 54.34 4.26 -4.12
C GLY A 166 53.73 3.03 -4.82
N GLY A 167 52.43 3.04 -5.13
CA GLY A 167 51.76 2.00 -5.90
C GLY A 167 52.10 2.10 -7.39
N GLU A 168 52.35 0.96 -8.04
CA GLU A 168 52.51 0.94 -9.49
C GLU A 168 51.17 1.20 -10.19
N THR A 169 51.21 2.00 -11.23
CA THR A 169 50.06 2.38 -12.05
C THR A 169 50.37 2.17 -13.52
N VAL A 170 49.34 2.01 -14.34
CA VAL A 170 49.46 1.80 -15.78
C VAL A 170 48.42 2.63 -16.53
N GLU A 171 48.81 3.19 -17.66
CA GLU A 171 47.91 3.87 -18.61
C GLU A 171 48.31 3.61 -20.07
N ILE A 172 47.41 3.87 -21.01
CA ILE A 172 47.72 3.81 -22.45
C ILE A 172 48.66 4.97 -22.82
N VAL A 173 49.70 4.68 -23.60
CA VAL A 173 50.71 5.70 -23.99
C VAL A 173 50.11 6.80 -24.85
N HIS A 174 49.22 6.45 -25.79
CA HIS A 174 48.66 7.39 -26.76
C HIS A 174 47.14 7.21 -26.92
N GLU A 175 46.40 8.32 -26.77
CA GLU A 175 44.94 8.39 -26.98
C GLU A 175 44.52 7.94 -28.39
N ALA A 176 45.41 8.08 -29.37
CA ALA A 176 45.20 7.61 -30.74
C ALA A 176 44.93 6.09 -30.82
N LEU A 177 45.41 5.30 -29.84
CA LEU A 177 45.04 3.89 -29.76
C LEU A 177 43.55 3.73 -29.48
N ILE A 178 42.98 4.54 -28.60
CA ILE A 178 41.56 4.48 -28.23
C ILE A 178 40.70 4.91 -29.42
N GLN A 179 41.08 5.98 -30.10
CA GLN A 179 40.32 6.56 -31.21
C GLN A 179 40.44 5.80 -32.55
N ASN A 180 41.61 5.24 -32.85
CA ASN A 180 41.91 4.72 -34.19
C ASN A 180 42.10 3.20 -34.23
N TRP A 181 42.32 2.53 -33.10
CA TRP A 181 42.48 1.08 -33.09
C TRP A 181 41.12 0.39 -33.13
N GLN A 182 40.73 -0.06 -34.33
CA GLN A 182 39.42 -0.65 -34.60
C GLN A 182 39.06 -1.82 -33.67
N ARG A 183 40.05 -2.63 -33.27
CA ARG A 183 39.85 -3.74 -32.35
C ARG A 183 39.48 -3.26 -30.95
N LEU A 184 40.22 -2.28 -30.41
CA LEU A 184 39.93 -1.71 -29.09
C LEU A 184 38.56 -1.03 -29.08
N ARG A 185 38.23 -0.28 -30.15
CA ARG A 185 36.89 0.32 -30.30
C ARG A 185 35.78 -0.72 -30.25
N ARG A 186 35.94 -1.84 -30.96
CA ARG A 186 34.96 -2.93 -30.93
C ARG A 186 34.83 -3.55 -29.54
N TRP A 187 35.94 -3.75 -28.83
CA TRP A 187 35.89 -4.23 -27.45
C TRP A 187 35.15 -3.26 -26.55
N MET A 188 35.45 -1.96 -26.64
CA MET A 188 34.77 -0.92 -25.87
C MET A 188 33.29 -0.80 -26.21
N GLU A 189 32.89 -1.00 -27.46
CA GLU A 189 31.48 -1.02 -27.86
C GLU A 189 30.73 -2.20 -27.23
N ILE A 190 31.33 -3.40 -27.26
CA ILE A 190 30.74 -4.61 -26.66
C ILE A 190 30.65 -4.49 -25.14
N ASP A 191 31.70 -3.97 -24.49
CA ASP A 191 31.82 -3.93 -23.04
C ASP A 191 31.33 -2.58 -22.44
N ARG A 192 30.72 -1.69 -23.25
CA ARG A 192 30.35 -0.32 -22.82
C ARG A 192 29.45 -0.29 -21.60
N SER A 193 28.41 -1.13 -21.56
CA SER A 193 27.46 -1.20 -20.44
C SER A 193 28.17 -1.60 -19.15
N PHE A 194 28.96 -2.67 -19.21
CA PHE A 194 29.77 -3.15 -18.09
C PHE A 194 30.76 -2.10 -17.60
N ARG A 195 31.56 -1.51 -18.50
CA ARG A 195 32.55 -0.49 -18.13
C ARG A 195 31.91 0.76 -17.52
N THR A 196 30.77 1.20 -18.07
CA THR A 196 30.01 2.33 -17.51
C THR A 196 29.51 2.02 -16.10
N TRP A 197 28.96 0.82 -15.88
CA TRP A 197 28.55 0.38 -14.54
C TRP A 197 29.75 0.27 -13.59
N GLN A 198 30.88 -0.29 -14.04
CA GLN A 198 32.09 -0.47 -13.23
C GLN A 198 32.68 0.86 -12.76
N GLU A 199 32.68 1.91 -13.60
CA GLU A 199 33.14 3.24 -13.16
C GLU A 199 32.21 3.86 -12.10
N ARG A 200 30.89 3.61 -12.16
CA ARG A 200 29.97 3.99 -11.08
C ARG A 200 30.24 3.18 -9.80
N LEU A 201 30.51 1.88 -9.93
CA LEU A 201 30.86 1.01 -8.82
C LEU A 201 32.13 1.50 -8.11
N ARG A 202 33.18 1.83 -8.88
CA ARG A 202 34.44 2.37 -8.35
C ARG A 202 34.25 3.69 -7.61
N THR A 203 33.36 4.54 -8.14
CA THR A 203 33.01 5.79 -7.45
C THR A 203 32.36 5.51 -6.09
N ALA A 204 31.43 4.55 -6.02
CA ALA A 204 30.79 4.16 -4.76
C ALA A 204 31.77 3.47 -3.80
N LEU A 205 32.65 2.60 -4.31
CA LEU A 205 33.73 1.95 -3.55
C LEU A 205 34.67 2.99 -2.91
N ASN A 206 35.13 3.96 -3.70
CA ASN A 206 35.99 5.04 -3.19
C ASN A 206 35.28 5.86 -2.11
N GLN A 207 34.00 6.16 -2.29
CA GLN A 207 33.21 6.85 -1.27
C GLN A 207 33.14 6.02 0.03
N TRP A 208 32.86 4.72 -0.08
CA TRP A 208 32.79 3.81 1.06
C TRP A 208 34.12 3.74 1.83
N GLN A 209 35.25 3.72 1.11
CA GLN A 209 36.59 3.77 1.72
C GLN A 209 36.86 5.11 2.42
N VAL A 210 36.48 6.24 1.80
CA VAL A 210 36.63 7.58 2.41
C VAL A 210 35.78 7.73 3.67
N THR A 211 34.63 7.08 3.73
CA THR A 211 33.76 7.04 4.93
C THR A 211 34.20 6.00 5.96
N GLU A 212 35.46 5.55 5.92
CA GLU A 212 36.01 4.54 6.85
C GLU A 212 35.16 3.26 6.92
N TRP A 213 34.71 2.79 5.75
CA TRP A 213 33.94 1.55 5.59
C TRP A 213 32.55 1.55 6.25
N ASP A 214 31.94 2.73 6.42
CA ASP A 214 30.57 2.87 6.95
C ASP A 214 29.53 2.00 6.21
N GLU A 215 28.66 1.32 6.97
CA GLU A 215 27.62 0.47 6.39
C GLU A 215 26.64 1.25 5.50
N GLY A 216 26.46 2.56 5.77
CA GLY A 216 25.67 3.48 4.96
C GLY A 216 26.11 3.56 3.50
N GLY A 217 27.41 3.39 3.23
CA GLY A 217 28.02 3.45 1.90
C GLY A 217 27.91 2.16 1.06
N LEU A 218 27.45 1.05 1.65
CA LEU A 218 27.27 -0.21 0.93
C LEU A 218 26.10 -0.15 -0.08
N LEU A 219 26.19 -0.96 -1.14
CA LEU A 219 25.19 -1.01 -2.20
C LEU A 219 23.86 -1.56 -1.68
N ARG A 220 22.73 -1.05 -2.19
CA ARG A 220 21.37 -1.45 -1.77
C ARG A 220 20.39 -1.44 -2.95
N GLY A 221 19.32 -2.21 -2.80
CA GLY A 221 18.21 -2.22 -3.77
C GLY A 221 18.68 -2.56 -5.18
N ALA A 222 18.34 -1.71 -6.16
CA ALA A 222 18.65 -1.92 -7.57
C ALA A 222 20.16 -1.93 -7.87
N THR A 223 20.97 -1.09 -7.20
CA THR A 223 22.42 -1.04 -7.46
C THR A 223 23.12 -2.31 -7.00
N LEU A 224 22.66 -2.90 -5.89
CA LEU A 224 23.14 -4.20 -5.43
C LEU A 224 22.71 -5.33 -6.37
N ALA A 225 21.46 -5.34 -6.82
CA ALA A 225 20.96 -6.35 -7.75
C ALA A 225 21.74 -6.34 -9.09
N GLU A 226 21.98 -5.16 -9.65
CA GLU A 226 22.81 -4.99 -10.85
C GLU A 226 24.25 -5.47 -10.60
N ALA A 227 24.80 -5.21 -9.42
CA ALA A 227 26.16 -5.65 -9.07
C ALA A 227 26.29 -7.17 -8.90
N GLU A 228 25.28 -7.85 -8.34
CA GLU A 228 25.23 -9.31 -8.24
C GLU A 228 25.14 -9.97 -9.62
N GLU A 229 24.37 -9.38 -10.54
CA GLU A 229 24.29 -9.85 -11.92
C GLU A 229 25.67 -9.79 -12.59
N TRP A 230 26.35 -8.66 -12.50
CA TRP A 230 27.69 -8.51 -13.08
C TRP A 230 28.74 -9.39 -12.41
N LEU A 231 28.67 -9.55 -11.08
CA LEU A 231 29.54 -10.47 -10.35
C LEU A 231 29.37 -11.91 -10.85
N THR A 232 28.14 -12.33 -11.16
CA THR A 232 27.87 -13.68 -11.68
C THR A 232 28.38 -13.86 -13.11
N GLN A 233 28.22 -12.83 -13.96
CA GLN A 233 28.57 -12.93 -15.38
C GLN A 233 30.07 -12.72 -15.66
N ARG A 234 30.75 -11.88 -14.85
CA ARG A 234 32.08 -11.33 -15.15
C ARG A 234 32.94 -11.14 -13.90
N ALA A 235 32.88 -12.07 -12.94
CA ALA A 235 33.73 -12.05 -11.74
C ALA A 235 35.22 -11.80 -12.07
N ASP A 236 35.74 -12.45 -13.11
CA ASP A 236 37.15 -12.36 -13.52
C ASP A 236 37.56 -10.96 -14.02
N ASN A 237 36.60 -10.09 -14.34
CA ASN A 237 36.87 -8.69 -14.76
C ASN A 237 36.67 -7.67 -13.63
N LEU A 238 36.40 -8.15 -12.42
CA LEU A 238 36.30 -7.34 -11.20
C LEU A 238 37.54 -7.54 -10.36
N SER A 239 38.13 -6.44 -9.91
CA SER A 239 39.23 -6.46 -8.94
C SER A 239 38.77 -7.07 -7.61
N PRO A 240 39.70 -7.62 -6.80
CA PRO A 240 39.36 -8.18 -5.49
C PRO A 240 38.61 -7.20 -4.59
N ASN A 241 38.95 -5.91 -4.64
CA ASN A 241 38.29 -4.86 -3.86
C ASN A 241 36.85 -4.60 -4.31
N GLU A 242 36.59 -4.63 -5.63
CA GLU A 242 35.23 -4.51 -6.18
C GLU A 242 34.39 -5.72 -5.77
N GLN A 243 34.95 -6.93 -5.84
CA GLN A 243 34.25 -8.15 -5.40
C GLN A 243 33.93 -8.11 -3.90
N ASP A 244 34.89 -7.75 -3.05
CA ASP A 244 34.68 -7.63 -1.60
C ASP A 244 33.58 -6.62 -1.25
N PHE A 245 33.56 -5.47 -1.93
CA PHE A 245 32.54 -4.46 -1.73
C PHE A 245 31.12 -4.96 -2.06
N ILE A 246 30.98 -5.70 -3.16
CA ILE A 246 29.70 -6.32 -3.53
C ILE A 246 29.32 -7.39 -2.50
N LEU A 247 30.24 -8.26 -2.11
CA LEU A 247 29.99 -9.35 -1.16
C LEU A 247 29.61 -8.84 0.24
N ARG A 248 30.22 -7.74 0.70
CA ARG A 248 29.83 -7.08 1.95
C ARG A 248 28.45 -6.45 1.86
N SER A 249 28.11 -5.85 0.72
CA SER A 249 26.77 -5.31 0.46
C SER A 249 25.70 -6.41 0.47
N VAL A 250 25.99 -7.57 -0.14
CA VAL A 250 25.13 -8.77 -0.08
C VAL A 250 24.97 -9.26 1.35
N SER A 251 26.08 -9.35 2.09
CA SER A 251 26.08 -9.82 3.49
C SER A 251 25.23 -8.91 4.39
N LEU A 252 25.35 -7.58 4.23
CA LEU A 252 24.53 -6.61 4.96
C LEU A 252 23.03 -6.81 4.68
N ARG A 253 22.64 -6.97 3.40
CA ARG A 253 21.24 -7.24 3.03
C ARG A 253 20.72 -8.51 3.68
N GLN A 254 21.50 -9.59 3.70
CA GLN A 254 21.10 -10.85 4.31
C GLN A 254 20.88 -10.70 5.83
N GLN A 255 21.76 -9.95 6.52
CA GLN A 255 21.59 -9.64 7.95
C GLN A 255 20.33 -8.81 8.23
N GLN A 256 20.07 -7.79 7.39
CA GLN A 256 18.86 -6.96 7.50
C GLN A 256 17.58 -7.78 7.25
N GLN A 257 17.59 -8.70 6.30
CA GLN A 257 16.45 -9.59 6.04
C GLN A 257 16.21 -10.57 7.18
N ALA A 258 17.27 -11.14 7.75
CA ALA A 258 17.16 -12.04 8.89
C ALA A 258 16.60 -11.35 10.14
N THR A 259 17.08 -10.14 10.44
CA THR A 259 16.59 -9.33 11.56
C THR A 259 15.12 -8.92 11.38
N ALA A 260 14.76 -8.43 10.18
CA ALA A 260 13.37 -8.09 9.86
C ALA A 260 12.43 -9.30 9.96
N GLU A 261 12.88 -10.49 9.56
CA GLU A 261 12.08 -11.71 9.68
C GLU A 261 11.87 -12.10 11.15
N VAL A 262 12.91 -11.98 11.99
CA VAL A 262 12.79 -12.22 13.43
C VAL A 262 11.81 -11.23 14.07
N GLU A 263 11.87 -9.94 13.71
CA GLU A 263 10.94 -8.93 14.19
C GLU A 263 9.50 -9.21 13.74
N ARG A 264 9.31 -9.58 12.48
CA ARG A 264 8.00 -9.98 11.94
C ARG A 264 7.44 -11.18 12.69
N GLN A 265 8.27 -12.19 12.99
CA GLN A 265 7.85 -13.35 13.77
C GLN A 265 7.46 -12.98 15.19
N ARG A 266 8.22 -12.07 15.85
CA ARG A 266 7.86 -11.55 17.18
C ARG A 266 6.53 -10.81 17.16
N GLN A 267 6.30 -9.96 16.16
CA GLN A 267 5.03 -9.24 16.00
C GLN A 267 3.85 -10.19 15.80
N LEU A 268 4.01 -11.23 14.96
CA LEU A 268 2.98 -12.24 14.74
C LEU A 268 2.71 -13.07 16.00
N ALA A 269 3.75 -13.46 16.75
CA ALA A 269 3.61 -14.17 18.01
C ALA A 269 2.86 -13.31 19.04
N HIS A 270 3.23 -12.03 19.16
CA HIS A 270 2.55 -11.10 20.04
C HIS A 270 1.07 -10.90 19.66
N ALA A 271 0.78 -10.70 18.36
CA ALA A 271 -0.59 -10.59 17.86
C ALA A 271 -1.43 -11.85 18.14
N ARG A 272 -0.84 -13.05 18.03
CA ARG A 272 -1.49 -14.31 18.39
C ARG A 272 -1.83 -14.37 19.88
N THR A 273 -0.87 -14.02 20.75
CA THR A 273 -1.12 -14.02 22.20
C THR A 273 -2.24 -13.05 22.58
N LEU A 274 -2.29 -11.85 21.99
CA LEU A 274 -3.38 -10.90 22.22
C LEU A 274 -4.72 -11.48 21.76
N ALA A 275 -4.79 -12.07 20.56
CA ALA A 275 -6.00 -12.68 20.04
C ALA A 275 -6.49 -13.86 20.92
N GLU A 276 -5.58 -14.66 21.47
CA GLU A 276 -5.90 -15.73 22.41
C GLU A 276 -6.44 -15.17 23.73
N THR A 277 -5.84 -14.11 24.27
CA THR A 277 -6.33 -13.47 25.50
C THR A 277 -7.72 -12.86 25.32
N GLU A 278 -8.00 -12.23 24.18
CA GLU A 278 -9.33 -11.68 23.86
C GLU A 278 -10.37 -12.80 23.67
N ARG A 279 -9.99 -13.93 23.07
CA ARG A 279 -10.88 -15.11 22.99
C ARG A 279 -11.21 -15.66 24.36
N GLN A 280 -10.22 -15.83 25.24
CA GLN A 280 -10.44 -16.28 26.60
C GLN A 280 -11.36 -15.33 27.37
N ARG A 281 -11.17 -14.01 27.23
CA ARG A 281 -12.07 -13.01 27.83
C ARG A 281 -13.50 -13.17 27.32
N ALA A 282 -13.69 -13.22 26.00
CA ALA A 282 -15.01 -13.41 25.40
C ALA A 282 -15.67 -14.73 25.85
N GLU A 283 -14.92 -15.81 26.00
CA GLU A 283 -15.41 -17.08 26.54
C GLU A 283 -15.83 -16.95 28.00
N THR A 284 -15.01 -16.31 28.84
CA THR A 284 -15.37 -16.10 30.26
C THR A 284 -16.61 -15.22 30.42
N GLU A 285 -16.77 -14.20 29.59
CA GLU A 285 -17.97 -13.35 29.56
C GLU A 285 -19.21 -14.14 29.12
N ARG A 286 -19.07 -15.00 28.10
CA ARG A 286 -20.15 -15.90 27.67
C ARG A 286 -20.56 -16.86 28.78
N LEU A 287 -19.60 -17.48 29.47
CA LEU A 287 -19.87 -18.37 30.59
C LEU A 287 -20.64 -17.64 31.70
N ARG A 288 -20.19 -16.45 32.11
CA ARG A 288 -20.90 -15.61 33.10
C ARG A 288 -22.30 -15.23 32.66
N ALA A 289 -22.49 -14.87 31.39
CA ALA A 289 -23.80 -14.54 30.84
C ALA A 289 -24.75 -15.75 30.88
N THR A 290 -24.25 -16.96 30.60
CA THR A 290 -25.05 -18.19 30.70
C THR A 290 -25.40 -18.55 32.14
N GLU A 291 -24.47 -18.40 33.09
CA GLU A 291 -24.75 -18.63 34.53
C GLU A 291 -25.81 -17.66 35.05
N GLN A 292 -25.73 -16.38 34.69
CA GLN A 292 -26.73 -15.37 35.07
C GLN A 292 -28.11 -15.66 34.47
N ALA A 293 -28.15 -16.07 33.19
CA ALA A 293 -29.40 -16.48 32.55
C ALA A 293 -30.03 -17.69 33.27
N GLN A 294 -29.23 -18.67 33.67
CA GLN A 294 -29.71 -19.81 34.44
C GLN A 294 -30.22 -19.41 35.83
N ALA A 295 -29.49 -18.57 36.57
CA ALA A 295 -29.93 -18.05 37.88
C ALA A 295 -31.26 -17.29 37.79
N ALA A 296 -31.45 -16.47 36.75
CA ALA A 296 -32.70 -15.75 36.51
C ALA A 296 -33.88 -16.70 36.26
N THR A 297 -33.67 -17.80 35.52
CA THR A 297 -34.72 -18.79 35.29
C THR A 297 -35.10 -19.56 36.55
N GLN A 298 -34.14 -19.87 37.43
CA GLN A 298 -34.42 -20.54 38.71
C GLN A 298 -35.25 -19.66 39.64
N LEU A 299 -34.95 -18.37 39.70
CA LEU A 299 -35.74 -17.40 40.48
C LEU A 299 -37.16 -17.26 39.93
N ARG A 300 -37.34 -17.20 38.60
CA ARG A 300 -38.67 -17.16 37.97
C ARG A 300 -39.52 -18.39 38.29
N ARG A 301 -38.94 -19.59 38.31
CA ARG A 301 -39.65 -20.82 38.69
C ARG A 301 -40.07 -20.82 40.16
N ARG A 302 -39.22 -20.35 41.07
CA ARG A 302 -39.58 -20.20 42.49
C ARG A 302 -40.66 -19.15 42.69
N ALA A 303 -40.59 -18.03 41.96
CA ALA A 303 -41.62 -16.98 42.00
C ALA A 303 -42.97 -17.47 41.47
N TRP A 304 -43.00 -18.22 40.35
CA TRP A 304 -44.22 -18.85 39.85
C TRP A 304 -44.79 -19.89 40.83
N GLY A 305 -43.93 -20.73 41.43
CA GLY A 305 -44.35 -21.71 42.43
C GLY A 305 -44.97 -21.07 43.68
N LEU A 306 -44.37 -19.99 44.19
CA LEU A 306 -44.92 -19.23 45.32
C LEU A 306 -46.20 -18.49 44.95
N GLY A 307 -46.27 -17.89 43.76
CA GLY A 307 -47.48 -17.24 43.25
C GLY A 307 -48.65 -18.21 43.09
N ALA A 308 -48.41 -19.40 42.54
CA ALA A 308 -49.42 -20.45 42.39
C ALA A 308 -49.91 -20.97 43.76
N ALA A 309 -49.01 -21.14 44.73
CA ALA A 309 -49.38 -21.54 46.09
C ALA A 309 -50.25 -20.48 46.79
N LEU A 310 -49.97 -19.19 46.57
CA LEU A 310 -50.77 -18.09 47.12
C LEU A 310 -52.18 -18.05 46.51
N ILE A 311 -52.29 -18.30 45.19
CA ILE A 311 -53.58 -18.35 44.49
C ILE A 311 -54.41 -19.56 44.98
N LEU A 312 -53.78 -20.73 45.16
CA LEU A 312 -54.47 -21.90 45.72
C LEU A 312 -54.95 -21.67 47.16
N LEU A 313 -54.15 -20.98 47.98
CA LEU A 313 -54.54 -20.58 49.32
C LEU A 313 -55.77 -19.64 49.30
N LEU A 314 -55.75 -18.64 48.42
CA LEU A 314 -56.88 -17.71 48.25
C LEU A 314 -58.15 -18.41 47.75
N LEU A 315 -58.03 -19.35 46.82
CA LEU A 315 -59.16 -20.17 46.35
C LEU A 315 -59.74 -21.05 47.45
N ALA A 316 -58.91 -21.65 48.30
CA ALA A 316 -59.37 -22.44 49.44
C ALA A 316 -60.15 -21.59 50.47
N ILE A 317 -59.67 -20.37 50.75
CA ILE A 317 -60.36 -19.41 51.62
C ILE A 317 -61.72 -19.00 51.01
N MET A 318 -61.77 -18.76 49.70
CA MET A 318 -62.99 -18.39 48.99
C MET A 318 -64.04 -19.51 48.99
N ALA A 319 -63.61 -20.77 48.80
CA ALA A 319 -64.49 -21.93 48.87
C ALA A 319 -65.10 -22.12 50.28
N ALA A 320 -64.32 -21.87 51.34
CA ALA A 320 -64.79 -21.92 52.71
C ALA A 320 -65.87 -20.85 53.00
N LEU A 321 -65.74 -19.66 52.43
CA LEU A 321 -66.73 -18.58 52.58
C LEU A 321 -68.06 -18.89 51.87
N ILE A 322 -68.01 -19.46 50.66
CA ILE A 322 -69.20 -19.84 49.89
C ILE A 322 -69.96 -20.98 50.59
N PHE A 323 -69.24 -21.96 51.14
CA PHE A 323 -69.85 -23.06 51.90
C PHE A 323 -70.56 -22.55 53.16
N ASN A 324 -69.98 -21.57 53.86
CA ASN A 324 -70.59 -20.96 55.06
C ASN A 324 -71.87 -20.16 54.75
N GLN A 325 -71.96 -19.50 53.58
CA GLN A 325 -73.17 -18.79 53.19
C GLN A 325 -74.33 -19.73 52.82
N ASN A 326 -74.03 -20.86 52.15
CA ASN A 326 -75.05 -21.81 51.72
C ASN A 326 -75.74 -22.56 52.88
N VAL A 327 -75.07 -22.72 54.02
CA VAL A 327 -75.65 -23.38 55.22
C VAL A 327 -76.74 -22.52 55.89
N ARG A 328 -76.80 -21.20 55.64
CA ARG A 328 -77.79 -20.29 56.26
C ARG A 328 -79.11 -20.14 55.50
N ILE A 329 -79.25 -20.74 54.31
CA ILE A 329 -80.40 -20.52 53.40
C ILE A 329 -81.52 -21.57 53.56
N LEU A 330 -81.36 -22.60 54.40
CA LEU A 330 -82.34 -23.70 54.54
C LEU A 330 -83.36 -23.58 55.69
N GLU A 331 -83.54 -22.41 56.33
CA GLU A 331 -84.40 -22.31 57.53
C GLU A 331 -85.50 -21.24 57.49
N ARG A 332 -85.96 -20.78 56.32
CA ARG A 332 -87.12 -19.87 56.22
C ARG A 332 -88.03 -20.13 55.03
N GLN A 333 -88.92 -21.11 55.17
CA GLN A 333 -90.25 -21.00 54.57
C GLN A 333 -91.29 -21.24 55.66
N VAL A 334 -92.24 -20.30 55.81
CA VAL A 334 -93.70 -20.56 55.79
C VAL A 334 -94.50 -19.28 56.11
N TRP A 335 -95.48 -19.03 55.23
CA TRP A 335 -96.73 -18.27 55.37
C TRP A 335 -96.80 -16.79 54.91
N THR A 336 -97.35 -16.57 53.71
CA THR A 336 -98.76 -16.18 53.53
C THR A 336 -99.17 -16.26 52.05
N ALA A 337 -100.28 -16.96 51.79
CA ALA A 337 -101.09 -16.89 50.57
C ALA A 337 -101.87 -15.55 50.55
N GLY A 338 -102.32 -14.93 49.46
CA GLY A 338 -102.37 -15.22 48.03
C GLY A 338 -103.50 -14.33 47.48
N GLU A 339 -103.41 -13.80 46.26
CA GLU A 339 -104.61 -13.49 45.46
C GLU A 339 -104.32 -13.16 43.99
N ARG A 340 -105.06 -13.90 43.15
CA ARG A 340 -105.59 -13.57 41.83
C ARG A 340 -104.67 -13.64 40.61
N ARG A 341 -104.91 -14.74 39.90
CA ARG A 341 -104.91 -14.88 38.44
C ARG A 341 -105.72 -13.78 37.75
N ALA A 342 -105.06 -13.12 36.79
CA ALA A 342 -105.55 -12.57 35.52
C ALA A 342 -104.29 -11.96 34.89
N THR A 343 -103.73 -12.36 33.75
CA THR A 343 -104.29 -12.80 32.48
C THR A 343 -103.28 -13.72 31.79
N ALA A 344 -103.70 -14.94 31.49
CA ALA A 344 -103.14 -15.67 30.36
C ALA A 344 -103.71 -15.00 29.10
N GLU A 345 -102.95 -14.12 28.44
CA GLU A 345 -103.28 -13.60 27.11
C GLU A 345 -102.10 -12.79 26.52
N PHE A 346 -100.89 -13.35 26.46
CA PHE A 346 -99.85 -12.89 25.53
C PHE A 346 -98.76 -13.94 25.32
N LEU A 347 -99.18 -15.17 25.01
CA LEU A 347 -98.33 -16.12 24.28
C LEU A 347 -99.06 -16.51 23.00
N ALA A 348 -99.13 -15.58 22.07
CA ALA A 348 -99.36 -15.87 20.66
C ALA A 348 -99.09 -14.58 19.89
N ASP A 349 -97.98 -14.59 19.15
CA ASP A 349 -97.72 -13.80 17.93
C ASP A 349 -96.39 -13.05 17.99
N LEU A 350 -95.30 -13.82 17.80
CA LEU A 350 -94.09 -13.45 17.04
C LEU A 350 -93.04 -14.55 17.26
N ALA A 351 -93.47 -15.78 16.97
CA ALA A 351 -92.59 -16.72 16.32
C ALA A 351 -92.76 -16.51 14.82
N GLU A 352 -92.01 -15.59 14.21
CA GLU A 352 -91.64 -15.76 12.80
C GLU A 352 -90.41 -14.92 12.40
N GLN A 353 -89.60 -15.54 11.55
CA GLN A 353 -88.41 -15.05 10.84
C GLN A 353 -87.07 -15.26 11.54
N LYS A 354 -86.49 -16.47 11.43
CA LYS A 354 -85.83 -17.11 10.27
C LYS A 354 -84.41 -16.59 10.00
N GLN A 355 -83.48 -17.57 9.94
CA GLN A 355 -82.37 -17.69 8.98
C GLN A 355 -81.18 -16.72 9.17
N VAL A 356 -79.89 -17.09 9.11
CA VAL A 356 -79.11 -18.23 8.57
C VAL A 356 -77.83 -18.29 9.44
N ALA A 357 -77.53 -19.37 10.19
CA ALA A 357 -76.73 -20.55 9.82
C ALA A 357 -75.30 -20.29 9.26
N ALA A 358 -74.35 -21.05 9.84
CA ALA A 358 -73.06 -21.46 9.26
C ALA A 358 -71.94 -20.41 9.08
N VAL A 359 -70.66 -20.72 9.26
CA VAL A 359 -69.91 -21.83 9.84
C VAL A 359 -68.51 -21.22 10.04
N ALA A 360 -67.82 -21.70 11.06
CA ALA A 360 -66.41 -21.47 11.35
C ALA A 360 -65.50 -21.22 10.13
N THR A 361 -64.58 -20.26 10.24
CA THR A 361 -63.14 -20.57 10.37
C THR A 361 -62.29 -19.30 10.56
N ALA A 362 -61.34 -19.43 11.50
CA ALA A 362 -60.02 -18.81 11.59
C ALA A 362 -59.85 -17.27 11.60
N GLY A 363 -59.17 -16.77 12.64
CA GLY A 363 -58.51 -15.47 12.61
C GLY A 363 -58.25 -14.89 14.00
N ALA A 364 -57.06 -15.15 14.54
CA ALA A 364 -56.57 -14.60 15.80
C ALA A 364 -56.27 -13.10 15.71
N ALA A 365 -56.17 -12.47 16.90
CA ALA A 365 -55.75 -11.09 17.19
C ALA A 365 -56.78 -10.02 16.73
N GLU A 366 -57.17 -9.01 17.51
CA GLU A 366 -56.37 -8.19 18.40
C GLU A 366 -57.35 -7.31 19.23
N ALA A 367 -57.70 -7.75 20.44
CA ALA A 367 -58.49 -6.96 21.38
C ALA A 367 -57.55 -6.24 22.37
N THR A 368 -56.90 -5.19 21.89
CA THR A 368 -56.10 -4.23 22.69
C THR A 368 -56.83 -2.89 22.78
N ALA A 369 -57.98 -2.88 23.46
CA ALA A 369 -58.75 -1.64 23.68
C ALA A 369 -59.35 -1.52 25.10
N GLY A 370 -58.74 -2.16 26.11
CA GLY A 370 -59.21 -2.11 27.50
C GLY A 370 -58.22 -1.59 28.55
N ALA A 371 -56.96 -1.33 28.18
CA ALA A 371 -55.90 -1.01 29.15
C ALA A 371 -55.56 0.49 29.30
N ALA A 372 -56.21 1.37 28.55
CA ALA A 372 -55.92 2.81 28.58
C ALA A 372 -56.79 3.61 29.59
N ASP A 373 -57.97 3.12 29.97
CA ASP A 373 -58.89 3.84 30.88
C ASP A 373 -58.53 3.67 32.37
N SER A 374 -57.84 2.59 32.73
CA SER A 374 -57.40 2.33 34.11
C SER A 374 -56.15 3.11 34.52
N ALA A 375 -55.27 3.45 33.57
CA ALA A 375 -54.07 4.26 33.83
C ALA A 375 -54.39 5.75 34.05
N ALA A 376 -55.44 6.27 33.39
CA ALA A 376 -55.89 7.65 33.57
C ALA A 376 -56.50 7.92 34.96
N LYS A 377 -57.20 6.93 35.54
CA LYS A 377 -57.79 7.03 36.89
C LYS A 377 -56.72 7.04 38.00
N VAL A 378 -55.60 6.32 37.83
CA VAL A 378 -54.50 6.31 38.81
C VAL A 378 -53.73 7.65 38.81
N ALA A 379 -53.58 8.29 37.65
CA ALA A 379 -52.95 9.60 37.54
C ALA A 379 -53.80 10.74 38.17
N ALA A 380 -55.13 10.65 38.10
CA ALA A 380 -56.02 11.62 38.74
C ALA A 380 -55.97 11.55 40.29
N THR A 381 -55.85 10.34 40.85
CA THR A 381 -55.72 10.14 42.31
C THR A 381 -54.38 10.64 42.85
N GLY A 382 -53.31 10.57 42.04
CA GLY A 382 -51.98 11.07 42.42
C GLY A 382 -51.91 12.60 42.57
N ILE A 383 -52.63 13.35 41.73
CA ILE A 383 -52.70 14.82 41.82
C ILE A 383 -53.44 15.26 43.08
N ALA A 384 -54.52 14.56 43.46
CA ALA A 384 -55.26 14.85 44.69
C ALA A 384 -54.42 14.61 45.96
N LEU A 385 -53.54 13.61 45.94
CA LEU A 385 -52.65 13.29 47.06
C LEU A 385 -51.50 14.32 47.20
N ALA A 386 -51.01 14.88 46.10
CA ALA A 386 -49.99 15.92 46.10
C ALA A 386 -50.52 17.26 46.67
N VAL A 387 -51.76 17.63 46.33
CA VAL A 387 -52.42 18.83 46.90
C VAL A 387 -52.72 18.66 48.39
N ALA A 388 -53.05 17.44 48.84
CA ALA A 388 -53.22 17.14 50.25
C ALA A 388 -51.89 17.23 51.04
N ALA A 389 -50.78 16.79 50.45
CA ALA A 389 -49.45 16.88 51.06
C ALA A 389 -48.97 18.33 51.22
N GLU A 390 -49.28 19.20 50.26
CA GLU A 390 -48.95 20.65 50.34
C GLU A 390 -49.74 21.34 51.47
N LYS A 391 -51.01 20.98 51.65
CA LYS A 391 -51.87 21.52 52.71
C LYS A 391 -51.47 21.06 54.12
N VAL A 392 -50.95 19.84 54.25
CA VAL A 392 -50.38 19.31 55.50
C VAL A 392 -49.04 20.00 55.83
N ALA A 393 -48.23 20.33 54.82
CA ALA A 393 -46.99 21.08 55.02
C ALA A 393 -47.23 22.53 55.46
N ASP A 394 -48.31 23.17 54.97
CA ASP A 394 -48.69 24.53 55.41
C ASP A 394 -49.24 24.55 56.85
N LEU A 395 -50.01 23.54 57.26
CA LEU A 395 -50.50 23.39 58.64
C LEU A 395 -49.35 23.15 59.63
N ALA A 396 -48.37 22.31 59.28
CA ALA A 396 -47.18 22.08 60.10
C ALA A 396 -46.30 23.33 60.26
N ARG A 397 -46.32 24.25 59.27
CA ARG A 397 -45.65 25.54 59.32
C ARG A 397 -46.28 26.50 60.33
N GLN A 398 -47.61 26.44 60.46
CA GLN A 398 -48.38 27.28 61.37
C GLN A 398 -48.22 26.85 62.84
N GLU A 399 -47.97 25.56 63.10
CA GLU A 399 -47.60 25.03 64.42
C GLU A 399 -46.15 25.36 64.82
N ALA A 400 -45.22 25.39 63.85
CA ALA A 400 -43.80 25.66 64.09
C ALA A 400 -43.46 27.12 64.48
N GLU A 401 -44.41 28.07 64.36
CA GLU A 401 -44.22 29.44 64.86
C GLU A 401 -44.40 29.57 66.38
N ASN A 402 -44.97 28.56 67.05
CA ASN A 402 -45.29 28.60 68.48
C ASN A 402 -44.28 27.90 69.40
N ASP A 403 -43.33 27.12 68.85
CA ASP A 403 -42.36 26.39 69.66
C ASP A 403 -40.98 26.35 68.97
N ARG A 404 -39.97 26.93 69.61
CA ARG A 404 -38.66 27.21 68.97
C ARG A 404 -37.79 25.95 68.77
N ASP A 405 -38.09 24.85 69.47
CA ASP A 405 -37.25 23.65 69.50
C ASP A 405 -37.64 22.58 68.46
N THR A 406 -38.78 22.72 67.75
CA THR A 406 -39.25 21.72 66.75
C THR A 406 -39.04 22.14 65.29
N VAL A 407 -38.47 23.32 65.05
CA VAL A 407 -38.34 23.96 63.71
C VAL A 407 -37.45 23.16 62.74
N PHE A 408 -36.45 22.43 63.25
CA PHE A 408 -35.50 21.70 62.40
C PHE A 408 -36.09 20.38 61.85
N GLU A 409 -36.80 19.61 62.68
CA GLU A 409 -37.43 18.35 62.26
C GLU A 409 -38.62 18.59 61.31
N THR A 410 -39.39 19.66 61.54
CA THR A 410 -40.48 20.06 60.63
C THR A 410 -39.95 20.56 59.28
N GLN A 411 -38.82 21.27 59.25
CA GLN A 411 -38.16 21.64 57.99
C GLN A 411 -37.68 20.42 57.20
N GLN A 412 -37.13 19.42 57.88
CA GLN A 412 -36.62 18.20 57.24
C GLN A 412 -37.76 17.35 56.66
N ALA A 413 -38.88 17.23 57.37
CA ALA A 413 -40.08 16.55 56.89
C ALA A 413 -40.71 17.26 55.68
N ALA A 414 -40.76 18.60 55.69
CA ALA A 414 -41.28 19.38 54.56
C ALA A 414 -40.40 19.26 53.30
N MET A 415 -39.09 19.14 53.47
CA MET A 415 -38.15 18.94 52.37
C MET A 415 -38.33 17.55 51.73
N ALA A 416 -38.46 16.51 52.56
CA ALA A 416 -38.75 15.15 52.10
C ALA A 416 -40.10 15.05 51.36
N ALA A 417 -41.14 15.74 51.85
CA ALA A 417 -42.44 15.78 51.18
C ALA A 417 -42.38 16.44 49.78
N ARG A 418 -41.58 17.51 49.62
CA ARG A 418 -41.36 18.15 48.32
C ARG A 418 -40.62 17.26 47.34
N ASP A 419 -39.64 16.50 47.80
CA ASP A 419 -38.91 15.58 46.93
C ASP A 419 -39.79 14.40 46.48
N ILE A 420 -40.68 13.91 47.35
CA ILE A 420 -41.70 12.92 47.00
C ILE A 420 -42.68 13.49 45.95
N ALA A 421 -43.17 14.71 46.14
CA ALA A 421 -44.07 15.37 45.19
C ALA A 421 -43.40 15.56 43.82
N ARG A 422 -42.13 15.98 43.79
CA ARG A 422 -41.37 16.16 42.54
C ARG A 422 -41.15 14.83 41.81
N ASN A 423 -40.84 13.75 42.54
CA ASN A 423 -40.71 12.41 41.95
C ASN A 423 -42.04 11.87 41.39
N LEU A 424 -43.16 12.13 42.06
CA LEU A 424 -44.48 11.75 41.57
C LEU A 424 -44.86 12.53 40.30
N GLN A 425 -44.50 13.81 40.21
CA GLN A 425 -44.74 14.61 39.01
C GLN A 425 -43.91 14.13 37.81
N LEU A 426 -42.63 13.83 38.03
CA LEU A 426 -41.75 13.22 37.02
C LEU A 426 -42.26 11.85 36.54
N SER A 427 -42.77 11.03 37.47
CA SER A 427 -43.42 9.75 37.15
C SER A 427 -44.65 9.93 36.27
N ALA A 428 -45.47 10.94 36.54
CA ALA A 428 -46.68 11.23 35.76
C ALA A 428 -46.34 11.73 34.33
N GLU A 429 -45.31 12.55 34.18
CA GLU A 429 -44.83 13.03 32.87
C GLU A 429 -44.25 11.89 32.03
N GLN A 430 -43.48 10.99 32.64
CA GLN A 430 -42.97 9.79 31.96
C GLN A 430 -44.10 8.86 31.50
N ALA A 431 -45.17 8.72 32.30
CA ALA A 431 -46.34 7.94 31.91
C ALA A 431 -47.08 8.56 30.72
N ARG A 432 -47.22 9.89 30.68
CA ARG A 432 -47.81 10.61 29.53
C ARG A 432 -46.96 10.45 28.27
N ALA A 433 -45.65 10.63 28.37
CA ALA A 433 -44.73 10.45 27.24
C ALA A 433 -44.79 9.03 26.66
N LYS A 434 -44.91 7.99 27.51
CA LYS A 434 -45.10 6.60 27.05
C LYS A 434 -46.44 6.40 26.35
N SER A 435 -47.52 7.04 26.82
CA SER A 435 -48.83 6.97 26.19
C SER A 435 -48.85 7.65 24.82
N ASP A 436 -48.23 8.83 24.69
CA ASP A 436 -48.12 9.54 23.42
C ASP A 436 -47.24 8.80 22.40
N ALA A 437 -46.15 8.17 22.87
CA ALA A 437 -45.32 7.32 22.03
C ALA A 437 -46.12 6.12 21.49
N ALA A 438 -46.90 5.44 22.33
CA ALA A 438 -47.77 4.34 21.93
C ALA A 438 -48.85 4.77 20.93
N ARG A 439 -49.41 5.98 21.09
CA ARG A 439 -50.39 6.53 20.15
C ARG A 439 -49.78 6.84 18.78
N ARG A 440 -48.53 7.32 18.74
CA ARG A 440 -47.80 7.57 17.47
C ARG A 440 -47.48 6.28 16.73
N THR A 441 -47.08 5.22 17.44
CA THR A 441 -46.86 3.90 16.81
C THR A 441 -48.15 3.28 16.27
N ALA A 442 -49.28 3.46 16.97
CA ALA A 442 -50.57 3.00 16.46
C ALA A 442 -50.97 3.71 15.15
N VAL A 443 -50.82 5.04 15.08
CA VAL A 443 -51.11 5.82 13.86
C VAL A 443 -50.17 5.47 12.72
N ALA A 444 -48.89 5.23 13.01
CA ALA A 444 -47.92 4.80 11.99
C ALA A 444 -48.26 3.41 11.42
N ASN A 445 -48.67 2.47 12.28
CA ASN A 445 -49.08 1.13 11.84
C ASN A 445 -50.36 1.16 10.99
N GLU A 446 -51.32 2.04 11.32
CA GLU A 446 -52.54 2.22 10.51
C GLU A 446 -52.22 2.80 9.12
N ALA A 447 -51.26 3.73 9.01
CA ALA A 447 -50.81 4.27 7.73
C ALA A 447 -50.11 3.20 6.86
N VAL A 448 -49.32 2.31 7.47
CA VAL A 448 -48.68 1.18 6.78
C VAL A 448 -49.73 0.17 6.27
N ALA A 449 -50.76 -0.12 7.07
CA ALA A 449 -51.85 -1.01 6.65
C ALA A 449 -52.62 -0.46 5.43
N ARG A 450 -52.94 0.84 5.41
CA ARG A 450 -53.61 1.48 4.27
C ARG A 450 -52.74 1.49 3.01
N SER A 451 -51.42 1.68 3.15
CA SER A 451 -50.49 1.58 2.03
C SER A 451 -50.41 0.17 1.45
N ALA A 452 -50.51 -0.87 2.31
CA ALA A 452 -50.51 -2.26 1.87
C ALA A 452 -51.80 -2.62 1.10
N GLU A 453 -52.96 -2.10 1.51
CA GLU A 453 -54.22 -2.25 0.76
C GLU A 453 -54.16 -1.60 -0.62
N GLN A 454 -53.61 -0.38 -0.73
CA GLN A 454 -53.47 0.29 -2.04
C GLN A 454 -52.57 -0.48 -3.00
N LEU A 455 -51.47 -1.07 -2.50
CA LEU A 455 -50.59 -1.92 -3.31
C LEU A 455 -51.28 -3.21 -3.76
N ALA A 456 -52.14 -3.79 -2.93
CA ALA A 456 -52.92 -4.98 -3.29
C ALA A 456 -53.94 -4.68 -4.40
N VAL A 457 -54.60 -3.51 -4.36
CA VAL A 457 -55.52 -3.06 -5.42
C VAL A 457 -54.78 -2.84 -6.75
N GLN A 458 -53.60 -2.19 -6.73
CA GLN A 458 -52.77 -2.01 -7.92
C GLN A 458 -52.30 -3.34 -8.53
N ALA A 459 -51.95 -4.32 -7.68
CA ALA A 459 -51.59 -5.66 -8.13
C ALA A 459 -52.77 -6.38 -8.80
N GLN A 460 -54.00 -6.14 -8.34
CA GLN A 460 -55.19 -6.72 -8.94
C GLN A 460 -55.54 -6.09 -10.29
N GLU A 461 -55.39 -4.77 -10.44
CA GLU A 461 -55.59 -4.07 -11.70
C GLU A 461 -54.59 -4.51 -12.78
N THR A 462 -53.31 -4.66 -12.41
CA THR A 462 -52.27 -5.16 -13.32
C THR A 462 -52.49 -6.62 -13.72
N ALA A 463 -52.97 -7.46 -12.80
CA ALA A 463 -53.37 -8.83 -13.13
C ALA A 463 -54.55 -8.89 -14.09
N GLN A 464 -55.52 -7.98 -13.96
CA GLN A 464 -56.66 -7.90 -14.87
C GLN A 464 -56.25 -7.41 -16.26
N ALA A 465 -55.42 -6.35 -16.35
CA ALA A 465 -54.88 -5.87 -17.62
C ALA A 465 -54.12 -6.97 -18.39
N ASN A 466 -53.35 -7.80 -17.68
CA ASN A 466 -52.63 -8.92 -18.30
C ASN A 466 -53.57 -10.03 -18.82
N ARG A 467 -54.72 -10.27 -18.16
CA ARG A 467 -55.73 -11.20 -18.67
C ARG A 467 -56.38 -10.68 -19.94
N ASP A 468 -56.71 -9.40 -19.98
CA ASP A 468 -57.34 -8.76 -21.14
C ASP A 468 -56.40 -8.84 -22.36
N ILE A 469 -55.11 -8.56 -22.18
CA ILE A 469 -54.08 -8.73 -23.22
C ILE A 469 -53.99 -10.19 -23.71
N ALA A 470 -54.02 -11.16 -22.80
CA ALA A 470 -53.98 -12.58 -23.16
C ALA A 470 -55.24 -12.99 -23.95
N GLN A 471 -56.40 -12.42 -23.62
CA GLN A 471 -57.65 -12.69 -24.30
C GLN A 471 -57.66 -12.08 -25.72
N THR A 472 -57.14 -10.86 -25.90
CA THR A 472 -56.96 -10.25 -27.23
C THR A 472 -56.07 -11.11 -28.13
N ARG A 473 -54.92 -11.56 -27.63
CA ARG A 473 -54.02 -12.44 -28.40
C ARG A 473 -54.65 -13.77 -28.79
N ARG A 474 -55.53 -14.31 -27.95
CA ARG A 474 -56.26 -15.54 -28.25
C ARG A 474 -57.26 -15.34 -29.37
N VAL A 475 -57.98 -14.22 -29.38
CA VAL A 475 -58.91 -13.87 -30.47
C VAL A 475 -58.14 -13.64 -31.77
N GLU A 476 -57.01 -12.93 -31.74
CA GLU A 476 -56.14 -12.75 -32.92
C GLU A 476 -55.65 -14.08 -33.48
N ALA A 477 -55.28 -15.04 -32.61
CA ALA A 477 -54.88 -16.37 -33.03
C ALA A 477 -56.02 -17.19 -33.64
N GLU A 478 -57.24 -17.07 -33.10
CA GLU A 478 -58.43 -17.74 -33.65
C GLU A 478 -58.83 -17.17 -35.02
N VAL A 479 -58.73 -15.84 -35.21
CA VAL A 479 -58.95 -15.19 -36.52
C VAL A 479 -57.91 -15.67 -37.54
N ALA A 480 -56.62 -15.67 -37.18
CA ALA A 480 -55.56 -16.17 -38.06
C ALA A 480 -55.77 -17.65 -38.45
N MET A 481 -56.30 -18.46 -37.52
CA MET A 481 -56.61 -19.87 -37.78
C MET A 481 -57.82 -20.03 -38.72
N GLN A 482 -58.85 -19.19 -38.59
CA GLN A 482 -59.98 -19.16 -39.51
C GLN A 482 -59.59 -18.69 -40.90
N GLU A 483 -58.74 -17.67 -41.02
CA GLU A 483 -58.19 -17.22 -42.32
C GLU A 483 -57.38 -18.33 -42.99
N ALA A 484 -56.56 -19.06 -42.23
CA ALA A 484 -55.81 -20.20 -42.73
C ALA A 484 -56.73 -21.35 -43.20
N GLN A 485 -57.81 -21.62 -42.47
CA GLN A 485 -58.80 -22.64 -42.86
C GLN A 485 -59.61 -22.22 -44.10
N ALA A 486 -59.97 -20.95 -44.22
CA ALA A 486 -60.65 -20.41 -45.41
C ALA A 486 -59.76 -20.49 -46.65
N ALA A 487 -58.47 -20.16 -46.51
CA ALA A 487 -57.49 -20.30 -47.60
C ALA A 487 -57.33 -21.76 -48.06
N LEU A 488 -57.38 -22.71 -47.12
CA LEU A 488 -57.32 -24.14 -47.42
C LEU A 488 -58.58 -24.62 -48.17
N ALA A 489 -59.76 -24.15 -47.78
CA ALA A 489 -61.03 -24.52 -48.42
C ALA A 489 -61.21 -23.92 -49.84
N THR A 490 -60.52 -22.83 -50.17
CA THR A 490 -60.48 -22.29 -51.55
C THR A 490 -59.46 -22.99 -52.46
N ALA A 491 -58.63 -23.86 -51.91
CA ALA A 491 -57.59 -24.58 -52.65
C ALA A 491 -58.01 -26.02 -53.07
N GLU A 492 -59.16 -26.50 -52.59
CA GLU A 492 -59.87 -27.71 -53.07
C GLU A 492 -60.98 -27.32 -54.05
#